data_AF-A0A533SHF1-F1
#
_entry.id   AF-A0A533SHF1-F1
#
_cell.length_a   1.000
_cell.length_b   1.000
_cell.length_c   1.000
_cell.angle_alpha   90.00
_cell.angle_beta   90.00
_cell.angle_gamma   90.00
#
_symmetry.space_group_name_H-M   'P 1'
#
loop_
_entity.id
_entity.type
_entity.pdbx_description
1 polymer ?
#
loop_
_entity_poly.entity_id
_entity_poly.type
_entity_poly.pdbx_seq_one_letter_code
_entity_poly.pdbx_strand_id
1 'polypeptide(L)'
;MKSRKFFVLVTAIVALTMLLSACATQTPAATAEPTAAPVEPTAAPVEPTVAPVEPTAAVVEPHPLWTKELKEAIAAAIDREAIVDRVFEGRNTPAYSMVPPGYPYATEPFLDKYGTRDLELSKKLLTDLGYTADKPFTFELWYPPEHYGTTTADVMQVIKEQLEETGLMKVELKSQNWAEYVDSFVAGELPFFMLGWFPDFVDPDNWLTPFASCLQSPDNGVNYCNPEMDKLLLDAASAADPAEREALYKQIGVLYAEEVPTLPLFWEPEFITSRKGVEGIKIGAAFEFNYAPLNFTADAVPASGNKDTIIIGTTDEVNSLDPQDAYATHDWEIIKNTGLPLLAYEPGTTNLVGGTAVGMPTVSDDGLTYTFTLKDGLKFADGTAITSANYVSLWKRFSLEGQVSGLIQNYVSDVTAPDEKTVVVTLKDSFGFSPALAAPAPFV
;
A
#
# COMPACT_ATOMS: atom_id res chain seq x y z
N MET A 1 -38.64 -9.06 11.60
CA MET A 1 -37.44 -9.52 12.35
C MET A 1 -36.25 -9.40 11.43
N LYS A 2 -35.22 -8.67 11.88
CA LYS A 2 -33.99 -8.34 11.17
C LYS A 2 -33.20 -9.61 10.79
N SER A 3 -32.74 -9.73 9.55
CA SER A 3 -31.53 -10.51 9.26
C SER A 3 -30.41 -9.50 8.96
N ARG A 4 -29.67 -9.10 9.99
CA ARG A 4 -28.36 -8.47 9.78
C ARG A 4 -27.45 -9.56 9.22
N LYS A 5 -27.12 -9.47 7.94
CA LYS A 5 -25.99 -10.23 7.37
C LYS A 5 -24.72 -9.49 7.77
N PHE A 6 -23.79 -10.21 8.40
CA PHE A 6 -22.44 -9.74 8.66
C PHE A 6 -21.79 -9.45 7.30
N PHE A 7 -21.44 -8.19 7.04
CA PHE A 7 -20.53 -7.82 5.96
C PHE A 7 -19.12 -7.85 6.54
N VAL A 8 -18.22 -8.60 5.92
CA VAL A 8 -16.77 -8.44 6.13
C VAL A 8 -16.42 -7.18 5.33
N LEU A 9 -16.15 -6.10 6.05
CA LEU A 9 -15.77 -4.80 5.48
C LEU A 9 -14.26 -4.87 5.25
N VAL A 10 -13.81 -5.01 4.01
CA VAL A 10 -12.42 -4.81 3.62
C VAL A 10 -12.37 -3.45 2.95
N THR A 11 -11.50 -2.56 3.44
CA THR A 11 -11.54 -1.14 3.11
C THR A 11 -10.20 -0.59 2.63
N ALA A 12 -10.23 0.23 1.58
CA ALA A 12 -9.11 1.03 1.10
C ALA A 12 -9.01 2.34 1.90
N ILE A 13 -7.81 2.78 2.27
CA ILE A 13 -7.64 4.15 2.83
C ILE A 13 -7.57 5.12 1.67
N VAL A 14 -8.22 6.27 1.85
CA VAL A 14 -7.77 7.51 1.23
C VAL A 14 -7.21 8.42 2.31
N ALA A 15 -5.96 8.85 2.14
CA ALA A 15 -5.22 9.69 3.07
C ALA A 15 -4.82 11.00 2.39
N LEU A 16 -4.79 12.08 3.17
CA LEU A 16 -4.18 13.33 2.74
C LEU A 16 -2.70 13.31 3.11
N THR A 17 -1.82 13.37 2.13
CA THR A 17 -0.36 13.40 2.27
C THR A 17 0.14 14.85 2.22
N MET A 18 1.00 15.20 3.16
CA MET A 18 1.59 16.54 3.30
C MET A 18 3.07 16.46 2.96
N LEU A 19 3.43 17.00 1.80
CA LEU A 19 4.73 16.85 1.17
C LEU A 19 5.74 17.88 1.73
N LEU A 20 6.96 17.40 2.00
CA LEU A 20 8.12 18.22 2.32
C LEU A 20 9.09 18.22 1.12
N SER A 21 9.30 19.35 0.45
CA SER A 21 10.27 19.52 -0.66
C SER A 21 11.18 20.75 -0.49
N ALA A 22 12.40 20.67 -1.02
CA ALA A 22 13.24 21.83 -1.31
C ALA A 22 14.14 21.60 -2.54
N CYS A 23 14.25 22.64 -3.36
CA CYS A 23 15.06 22.74 -4.57
C CYS A 23 16.56 22.44 -4.36
N ALA A 24 17.15 21.69 -5.30
CA ALA A 24 18.54 21.88 -5.70
C ALA A 24 18.63 21.97 -7.23
N THR A 25 19.19 23.07 -7.73
CA THR A 25 19.41 23.33 -9.16
C THR A 25 20.32 22.26 -9.78
N GLN A 26 19.78 21.39 -10.64
CA GLN A 26 20.60 20.55 -11.51
C GLN A 26 21.07 21.36 -12.72
N THR A 27 22.38 21.32 -12.97
CA THR A 27 22.99 21.78 -14.22
C THR A 27 22.66 20.75 -15.31
N PRO A 28 22.18 21.15 -16.50
CA PRO A 28 21.72 20.18 -17.50
C PRO A 28 22.92 19.43 -18.11
N ALA A 29 22.96 18.11 -17.92
CA ALA A 29 23.83 17.24 -18.72
C ALA A 29 23.21 17.04 -20.11
N ALA A 30 24.07 17.11 -21.11
CA ALA A 30 23.73 17.27 -22.52
C ALA A 30 22.87 16.15 -23.12
N THR A 31 21.92 16.57 -23.95
CA THR A 31 21.18 15.76 -24.93
C THR A 31 22.11 15.02 -25.89
N ALA A 32 21.86 13.73 -26.09
CA ALA A 32 22.30 13.00 -27.28
C ALA A 32 21.11 12.20 -27.85
N GLU A 33 20.75 12.52 -29.09
CA GLU A 33 19.72 11.86 -29.90
C GLU A 33 20.11 10.41 -30.29
N PRO A 34 19.13 9.56 -30.68
CA PRO A 34 19.35 8.14 -30.92
C PRO A 34 19.86 7.87 -32.35
N THR A 35 20.74 6.89 -32.52
CA THR A 35 21.00 6.27 -33.83
C THR A 35 21.09 4.76 -33.70
N ALA A 36 20.51 4.07 -34.68
CA ALA A 36 20.07 2.68 -34.63
C ALA A 36 21.13 1.62 -35.00
N ALA A 37 21.03 0.47 -34.30
CA ALA A 37 21.22 -0.95 -34.71
C ALA A 37 22.60 -1.45 -35.26
N PRO A 38 22.81 -2.78 -35.41
CA PRO A 38 22.83 -3.85 -34.38
C PRO A 38 24.11 -4.71 -34.46
N VAL A 39 24.62 -5.29 -33.35
CA VAL A 39 25.63 -6.38 -33.43
C VAL A 39 25.47 -7.38 -32.27
N GLU A 40 25.41 -8.66 -32.62
CA GLU A 40 25.34 -9.87 -31.78
C GLU A 40 26.74 -10.31 -31.23
N PRO A 41 26.85 -11.35 -30.37
CA PRO A 41 27.59 -11.26 -29.11
C PRO A 41 28.98 -11.92 -29.16
N THR A 42 29.87 -11.53 -28.24
CA THR A 42 31.00 -12.38 -27.84
C THR A 42 31.28 -12.24 -26.36
N ALA A 43 31.36 -13.40 -25.70
CA ALA A 43 31.45 -13.57 -24.26
C ALA A 43 32.89 -13.44 -23.71
N ALA A 44 33.03 -12.82 -22.54
CA ALA A 44 33.99 -13.19 -21.50
C ALA A 44 33.53 -12.59 -20.15
N PRO A 45 33.74 -13.29 -19.01
CA PRO A 45 33.14 -12.93 -17.72
C PRO A 45 33.93 -11.79 -17.04
N VAL A 46 33.22 -10.78 -16.56
CA VAL A 46 33.76 -9.75 -15.66
C VAL A 46 33.13 -9.99 -14.30
N GLU A 47 33.94 -10.27 -13.29
CA GLU A 47 33.52 -10.32 -11.90
C GLU A 47 32.93 -8.95 -11.50
N PRO A 48 31.76 -8.87 -10.85
CA PRO A 48 31.23 -7.61 -10.41
C PRO A 48 32.00 -7.16 -9.16
N THR A 49 32.99 -6.28 -9.34
CA THR A 49 33.48 -5.44 -8.25
C THR A 49 32.39 -4.42 -7.92
N VAL A 50 31.52 -4.76 -6.96
CA VAL A 50 30.57 -3.82 -6.38
C VAL A 50 31.38 -2.90 -5.47
N ALA A 51 31.59 -1.65 -5.90
CA ALA A 51 32.01 -0.60 -5.00
C ALA A 51 30.87 -0.35 -3.98
N PRO A 52 31.16 -0.19 -2.68
CA PRO A 52 30.12 0.13 -1.71
C PRO A 52 29.53 1.50 -2.07
N VAL A 53 28.24 1.53 -2.38
CA VAL A 53 27.47 2.78 -2.38
C VAL A 53 27.22 3.06 -0.91
N GLU A 54 27.98 3.97 -0.32
CA GLU A 54 27.62 4.54 0.99
C GLU A 54 26.24 5.20 0.85
N PRO A 55 25.28 4.91 1.76
CA PRO A 55 24.03 5.63 1.79
C PRO A 55 24.38 7.05 2.24
N THR A 56 24.52 7.96 1.28
CA THR A 56 24.46 9.39 1.56
C THR A 56 22.99 9.69 1.83
N ALA A 57 22.53 9.37 3.05
CA ALA A 57 21.33 9.96 3.62
C ALA A 57 21.63 11.45 3.77
N ALA A 58 21.41 12.20 2.69
CA ALA A 58 21.29 13.64 2.79
C ALA A 58 20.17 13.88 3.81
N VAL A 59 20.49 14.62 4.88
CA VAL A 59 19.47 15.10 5.82
C VAL A 59 18.52 15.97 5.00
N VAL A 60 17.36 15.43 4.67
CA VAL A 60 16.30 16.16 3.98
C VAL A 60 15.67 17.07 5.02
N GLU A 61 16.08 18.34 5.03
CA GLU A 61 15.47 19.36 5.87
C GLU A 61 14.00 19.54 5.48
N PRO A 62 13.06 19.64 6.44
CA PRO A 62 11.64 19.80 6.16
C PRO A 62 11.39 21.03 5.27
N HIS A 63 10.43 20.95 4.33
CA HIS A 63 10.00 22.09 3.53
C HIS A 63 9.73 23.27 4.47
N PRO A 64 10.28 24.46 4.20
CA PRO A 64 10.15 25.62 5.08
C PRO A 64 8.72 26.12 5.31
N LEU A 65 7.71 25.49 4.66
CA LEU A 65 6.30 25.83 4.81
C LEU A 65 5.61 25.05 5.95
N TRP A 66 6.14 23.87 6.37
CA TRP A 66 5.35 22.91 7.16
C TRP A 66 6.05 22.44 8.44
N THR A 67 5.62 23.02 9.55
CA THR A 67 6.03 22.58 10.88
C THR A 67 5.11 21.47 11.39
N LYS A 68 5.55 20.74 12.42
CA LYS A 68 4.74 19.75 13.12
C LYS A 68 3.39 20.33 13.55
N GLU A 69 3.42 21.51 14.16
CA GLU A 69 2.24 22.19 14.70
C GLU A 69 1.22 22.54 13.61
N LEU A 70 1.68 22.86 12.39
CA LEU A 70 0.78 23.14 11.28
C LEU A 70 0.08 21.87 10.79
N LYS A 71 0.79 20.73 10.77
CA LYS A 71 0.18 19.42 10.44
C LYS A 71 -0.83 18.99 11.49
N GLU A 72 -0.51 19.18 12.78
CA GLU A 72 -1.45 18.94 13.89
C GLU A 72 -2.68 19.85 13.79
N ALA A 73 -2.51 21.12 13.42
CA ALA A 73 -3.61 22.05 13.24
C ALA A 73 -4.57 21.62 12.13
N ILE A 74 -4.05 21.11 11.01
CA ILE A 74 -4.88 20.55 9.94
C ILE A 74 -5.56 19.26 10.43
N ALA A 75 -4.81 18.34 11.05
CA ALA A 75 -5.37 17.09 11.54
C ALA A 75 -6.55 17.30 12.50
N ALA A 76 -6.45 18.29 13.39
CA ALA A 76 -7.50 18.67 14.34
C ALA A 76 -8.73 19.31 13.66
N ALA A 77 -8.57 20.00 12.53
CA ALA A 77 -9.68 20.67 11.84
C ALA A 77 -10.59 19.71 11.05
N ILE A 78 -10.07 18.54 10.64
CA ILE A 78 -10.76 17.61 9.76
C ILE A 78 -11.80 16.78 10.51
N ASP A 79 -13.04 16.86 10.04
CA ASP A 79 -14.21 16.09 10.45
C ASP A 79 -14.46 14.98 9.42
N ARG A 80 -14.08 13.76 9.77
CA ARG A 80 -14.12 12.60 8.86
C ARG A 80 -15.54 12.11 8.67
N GLU A 81 -16.36 12.19 9.70
CA GLU A 81 -17.78 11.88 9.68
C GLU A 81 -18.51 12.77 8.69
N ALA A 82 -18.24 14.08 8.70
CA ALA A 82 -18.84 15.01 7.75
C ALA A 82 -18.45 14.69 6.29
N ILE A 83 -17.22 14.23 6.04
CA ILE A 83 -16.80 13.77 4.71
C ILE A 83 -17.61 12.52 4.32
N VAL A 84 -17.64 11.52 5.20
CA VAL A 84 -18.35 10.24 4.99
C VAL A 84 -19.85 10.43 4.77
N ASP A 85 -20.50 11.27 5.57
CA ASP A 85 -21.94 11.49 5.49
C ASP A 85 -22.32 12.31 4.26
N ARG A 86 -21.59 13.39 3.96
CA ARG A 86 -21.95 14.32 2.88
C ARG A 86 -21.61 13.79 1.49
N VAL A 87 -20.49 13.08 1.35
CA VAL A 87 -19.99 12.61 0.04
C VAL A 87 -20.41 11.17 -0.23
N PHE A 88 -20.33 10.31 0.78
CA PHE A 88 -20.52 8.87 0.60
C PHE A 88 -21.87 8.37 1.12
N GLU A 89 -22.68 9.22 1.74
CA GLU A 89 -23.98 8.87 2.34
C GLU A 89 -23.86 7.72 3.37
N GLY A 90 -22.75 7.72 4.12
CA GLY A 90 -22.47 6.69 5.14
C GLY A 90 -22.01 5.34 4.57
N ARG A 91 -21.69 5.25 3.28
CA ARG A 91 -21.13 4.02 2.67
C ARG A 91 -19.69 3.78 3.07
N ASN A 92 -18.91 4.84 3.25
CA ASN A 92 -17.52 4.76 3.72
C ASN A 92 -17.48 4.78 5.25
N THR A 93 -16.32 4.49 5.83
CA THR A 93 -16.11 4.56 7.29
C THR A 93 -15.02 5.59 7.62
N PRO A 94 -15.19 6.46 8.63
CA PRO A 94 -14.13 7.37 9.06
C PRO A 94 -12.83 6.62 9.43
N ALA A 95 -11.66 7.13 9.01
CA ALA A 95 -10.37 6.50 9.28
C ALA A 95 -9.54 7.31 10.29
N TYR A 96 -9.21 6.73 11.44
CA TYR A 96 -8.39 7.36 12.49
C TYR A 96 -6.99 6.76 12.64
N SER A 97 -6.57 5.98 11.64
CA SER A 97 -5.31 5.27 11.61
C SER A 97 -4.97 4.93 10.18
N MET A 98 -3.67 4.75 9.90
CA MET A 98 -3.22 4.18 8.63
C MET A 98 -3.46 2.67 8.55
N VAL A 99 -3.57 1.99 9.68
CA VAL A 99 -3.78 0.54 9.73
C VAL A 99 -5.29 0.24 9.77
N PRO A 100 -5.83 -0.61 8.87
CA PRO A 100 -7.27 -0.89 8.81
C PRO A 100 -7.86 -1.48 10.08
N PRO A 101 -9.07 -1.07 10.48
CA PRO A 101 -9.83 -1.77 11.49
C PRO A 101 -10.00 -3.25 11.09
N GLY A 102 -9.44 -4.16 11.88
CA GLY A 102 -9.44 -5.60 11.61
C GLY A 102 -8.10 -6.18 11.19
N TYR A 103 -7.10 -5.35 10.88
CA TYR A 103 -5.71 -5.81 10.77
C TYR A 103 -5.13 -6.13 12.15
N PRO A 104 -4.14 -7.04 12.25
CA PRO A 104 -3.40 -7.26 13.48
C PRO A 104 -2.85 -5.95 14.04
N TYR A 105 -2.93 -5.77 15.36
CA TYR A 105 -2.34 -4.61 16.08
C TYR A 105 -2.89 -3.22 15.66
N ALA A 106 -4.02 -3.16 14.95
CA ALA A 106 -4.65 -1.90 14.58
C ALA A 106 -5.00 -1.06 15.82
N THR A 107 -4.67 0.24 15.78
CA THR A 107 -4.99 1.25 16.80
C THR A 107 -5.69 2.44 16.14
N GLU A 108 -6.24 3.38 16.91
CA GLU A 108 -6.93 4.59 16.41
C GLU A 108 -6.29 5.89 16.95
N PRO A 109 -5.00 6.13 16.68
CA PRO A 109 -4.25 7.18 17.38
C PRO A 109 -4.72 8.60 17.07
N PHE A 110 -5.31 8.84 15.89
CA PHE A 110 -5.89 10.16 15.58
C PHE A 110 -7.18 10.41 16.36
N LEU A 111 -7.98 9.37 16.63
CA LEU A 111 -9.18 9.49 17.45
C LEU A 111 -8.79 9.77 18.91
N ASP A 112 -7.80 9.05 19.42
CA ASP A 112 -7.28 9.24 20.78
C ASP A 112 -6.72 10.65 21.00
N LYS A 113 -6.02 11.21 19.98
CA LYS A 113 -5.36 12.51 20.08
C LYS A 113 -6.28 13.70 19.78
N TYR A 114 -7.07 13.63 18.71
CA TYR A 114 -7.85 14.76 18.19
C TYR A 114 -9.37 14.60 18.39
N GLY A 115 -9.82 13.45 18.89
CA GLY A 115 -11.23 13.08 18.84
C GLY A 115 -11.71 12.94 17.39
N THR A 116 -13.00 13.14 17.19
CA THR A 116 -13.60 13.15 15.84
C THR A 116 -13.25 14.45 15.10
N ARG A 117 -13.12 15.55 15.84
CA ARG A 117 -12.71 16.89 15.40
C ARG A 117 -12.37 17.78 16.61
N ASP A 118 -11.32 18.60 16.52
CA ASP A 118 -11.00 19.65 17.49
C ASP A 118 -10.66 20.98 16.80
N LEU A 119 -11.71 21.71 16.42
CA LEU A 119 -11.59 23.00 15.73
C LEU A 119 -10.92 24.09 16.59
N GLU A 120 -11.08 24.03 17.92
CA GLU A 120 -10.52 25.02 18.82
C GLU A 120 -9.01 24.82 18.99
N LEU A 121 -8.54 23.57 19.08
CA LEU A 121 -7.12 23.24 19.01
C LEU A 121 -6.50 23.71 17.69
N SER A 122 -7.16 23.45 16.56
CA SER A 122 -6.68 23.90 15.24
C SER A 122 -6.46 25.42 15.20
N LYS A 123 -7.48 26.21 15.60
CA LYS A 123 -7.39 27.67 15.64
C LYS A 123 -6.28 28.16 16.57
N LYS A 124 -6.13 27.51 17.74
CA LYS A 124 -5.09 27.86 18.69
C LYS A 124 -3.70 27.64 18.09
N LEU A 125 -3.43 26.46 17.52
CA LEU A 125 -2.15 26.14 16.90
C LEU A 125 -1.82 27.11 15.76
N LEU A 126 -2.80 27.42 14.89
CA LEU A 126 -2.62 28.39 13.80
C LEU A 126 -2.32 29.80 14.31
N THR A 127 -2.98 30.22 15.40
CA THR A 127 -2.72 31.53 16.03
C THR A 127 -1.33 31.57 16.67
N ASP A 128 -0.92 30.50 17.34
CA ASP A 128 0.42 30.37 17.96
C ASP A 128 1.54 30.40 16.89
N LEU A 129 1.26 29.88 15.68
CA LEU A 129 2.12 30.01 14.49
C LEU A 129 2.09 31.41 13.85
N GLY A 130 1.24 32.31 14.34
CA GLY A 130 1.15 33.70 13.89
C GLY A 130 0.24 33.95 12.70
N TYR A 131 -0.62 32.99 12.33
CA TYR A 131 -1.65 33.20 11.31
C TYR A 131 -2.81 34.01 11.89
N THR A 132 -3.38 34.87 11.05
CA THR A 132 -4.52 35.72 11.39
C THR A 132 -5.51 35.73 10.24
N ALA A 133 -6.72 36.25 10.46
CA ALA A 133 -7.72 36.37 9.39
C ALA A 133 -7.24 37.21 8.20
N ASP A 134 -6.38 38.22 8.43
CA ASP A 134 -5.81 39.07 7.39
C ASP A 134 -4.56 38.45 6.73
N LYS A 135 -3.93 37.47 7.39
CA LYS A 135 -2.77 36.74 6.91
C LYS A 135 -2.97 35.24 7.14
N PRO A 136 -3.93 34.63 6.43
CA PRO A 136 -4.20 33.21 6.60
C PRO A 136 -3.07 32.39 6.00
N PHE A 137 -2.91 31.17 6.50
CA PHE A 137 -2.07 30.18 5.86
C PHE A 137 -2.71 29.75 4.52
N THR A 138 -2.09 30.14 3.40
CA THR A 138 -2.60 29.85 2.06
C THR A 138 -1.77 28.76 1.40
N PHE A 139 -2.42 27.72 0.88
CA PHE A 139 -1.73 26.61 0.22
C PHE A 139 -2.59 25.96 -0.87
N GLU A 140 -1.92 25.28 -1.79
CA GLU A 140 -2.55 24.50 -2.84
C GLU A 140 -2.76 23.06 -2.37
N LEU A 141 -3.94 22.52 -2.64
CA LEU A 141 -4.34 21.17 -2.27
C LEU A 141 -4.69 20.36 -3.54
N TRP A 142 -3.83 19.42 -3.86
CA TRP A 142 -3.84 18.65 -5.11
C TRP A 142 -4.61 17.33 -4.97
N TYR A 143 -5.28 16.91 -6.04
CA TYR A 143 -5.96 15.62 -6.10
C TYR A 143 -6.08 15.09 -7.54
N PRO A 144 -6.11 13.76 -7.74
CA PRO A 144 -6.46 13.18 -9.04
C PRO A 144 -8.00 13.05 -9.14
N PRO A 145 -8.66 13.64 -10.15
CA PRO A 145 -10.11 13.79 -10.13
C PRO A 145 -10.88 12.47 -10.32
N GLU A 146 -10.27 11.46 -10.95
CA GLU A 146 -10.94 10.22 -11.35
C GLU A 146 -10.34 8.95 -10.74
N HIS A 147 -9.08 8.99 -10.27
CA HIS A 147 -8.35 7.78 -9.84
C HIS A 147 -8.96 7.12 -8.60
N TYR A 148 -9.41 7.90 -7.61
CA TYR A 148 -10.11 7.41 -6.41
C TYR A 148 -11.64 7.50 -6.55
N GLY A 149 -12.14 7.46 -7.80
CA GLY A 149 -13.56 7.56 -8.12
C GLY A 149 -14.05 9.00 -8.33
N THR A 150 -15.23 9.10 -8.93
CA THR A 150 -15.82 10.38 -9.40
C THR A 150 -16.18 11.35 -8.27
N THR A 151 -16.18 10.90 -7.02
CA THR A 151 -16.47 11.70 -5.82
C THR A 151 -15.26 12.43 -5.25
N THR A 152 -14.06 12.24 -5.83
CA THR A 152 -12.82 12.82 -5.28
C THR A 152 -12.91 14.35 -5.16
N ALA A 153 -13.41 15.05 -6.18
CA ALA A 153 -13.56 16.50 -6.13
C ALA A 153 -14.50 16.98 -5.00
N ASP A 154 -15.57 16.23 -4.71
CA ASP A 154 -16.50 16.54 -3.62
C ASP A 154 -15.84 16.37 -2.26
N VAL A 155 -15.02 15.33 -2.07
CA VAL A 155 -14.20 15.15 -0.86
C VAL A 155 -13.30 16.36 -0.64
N MET A 156 -12.57 16.77 -1.67
CA MET A 156 -11.62 17.89 -1.56
C MET A 156 -12.34 19.22 -1.27
N GLN A 157 -13.54 19.40 -1.80
CA GLN A 157 -14.37 20.56 -1.49
C GLN A 157 -14.81 20.58 -0.01
N VAL A 158 -15.21 19.43 0.54
CA VAL A 158 -15.55 19.32 1.98
C VAL A 158 -14.33 19.60 2.86
N ILE A 159 -13.16 19.06 2.51
CA ILE A 159 -11.90 19.34 3.22
C ILE A 159 -11.58 20.83 3.19
N LYS A 160 -11.65 21.46 2.01
CA LYS A 160 -11.44 22.91 1.86
C LYS A 160 -12.36 23.71 2.77
N GLU A 161 -13.66 23.40 2.80
CA GLU A 161 -14.62 24.08 3.67
C GLU A 161 -14.26 23.95 5.15
N GLN A 162 -13.91 22.75 5.61
CA GLN A 162 -13.55 22.51 7.01
C GLN A 162 -12.26 23.24 7.43
N LEU A 163 -11.28 23.33 6.53
CA LEU A 163 -10.03 24.03 6.79
C LEU A 163 -10.24 25.55 6.79
N GLU A 164 -11.02 26.08 5.84
CA GLU A 164 -11.34 27.51 5.79
C GLU A 164 -12.30 27.95 6.92
N GLU A 165 -13.06 27.03 7.51
CA GLU A 165 -13.90 27.28 8.71
C GLU A 165 -13.08 27.77 9.91
N THR A 166 -11.78 27.47 9.95
CA THR A 166 -10.87 28.03 10.97
C THR A 166 -10.79 29.56 10.91
N GLY A 167 -11.04 30.16 9.73
CA GLY A 167 -10.80 31.56 9.43
C GLY A 167 -9.32 31.95 9.35
N LEU A 168 -8.41 30.96 9.45
CA LEU A 168 -6.96 31.15 9.52
C LEU A 168 -6.23 30.39 8.40
N MET A 169 -6.95 29.63 7.59
CA MET A 169 -6.44 28.93 6.41
C MET A 169 -7.22 29.33 5.16
N LYS A 170 -6.55 29.26 4.01
CA LYS A 170 -7.12 29.43 2.67
C LYS A 170 -6.60 28.32 1.77
N VAL A 171 -7.50 27.57 1.16
CA VAL A 171 -7.15 26.37 0.38
C VAL A 171 -7.44 26.60 -1.10
N GLU A 172 -6.47 26.35 -1.96
CA GLU A 172 -6.64 26.42 -3.41
C GLU A 172 -6.62 25.01 -4.00
N LEU A 173 -7.80 24.49 -4.41
CA LEU A 173 -7.89 23.15 -4.97
C LEU A 173 -7.26 23.10 -6.37
N LYS A 174 -6.42 22.09 -6.60
CA LYS A 174 -5.75 21.82 -7.87
C LYS A 174 -5.92 20.36 -8.24
N SER A 175 -5.92 20.06 -9.54
CA SER A 175 -6.09 18.70 -10.02
C SER A 175 -5.19 18.40 -11.20
N GLN A 176 -4.69 17.17 -11.27
CA GLN A 176 -3.96 16.61 -12.41
C GLN A 176 -4.50 15.22 -12.75
N ASN A 177 -4.30 14.78 -14.00
CA ASN A 177 -4.56 13.39 -14.37
C ASN A 177 -3.56 12.47 -13.66
N TRP A 178 -3.90 11.19 -13.45
CA TRP A 178 -3.10 10.29 -12.61
C TRP A 178 -1.63 10.15 -13.04
N ALA A 179 -1.34 10.04 -14.34
CA ALA A 179 0.04 9.86 -14.81
C ALA A 179 0.92 11.08 -14.47
N GLU A 180 0.44 12.29 -14.77
CA GLU A 180 1.14 13.54 -14.40
C GLU A 180 1.21 13.72 -12.87
N TYR A 181 0.14 13.36 -12.17
CA TYR A 181 0.05 13.48 -10.72
C TYR A 181 1.11 12.63 -10.00
N VAL A 182 1.33 11.40 -10.47
CA VAL A 182 2.38 10.50 -9.95
C VAL A 182 3.76 11.11 -10.14
N ASP A 183 4.09 11.56 -11.36
CA ASP A 183 5.38 12.20 -11.63
C ASP A 183 5.61 13.41 -10.72
N SER A 184 4.60 14.28 -10.55
CA SER A 184 4.70 15.47 -9.72
C SER A 184 4.82 15.17 -8.22
N PHE A 185 4.07 14.21 -7.64
CA PHE A 185 4.22 13.93 -6.20
C PHE A 185 5.53 13.21 -5.90
N VAL A 186 6.00 12.29 -6.76
CA VAL A 186 7.30 11.61 -6.58
C VAL A 186 8.45 12.61 -6.69
N ALA A 187 8.37 13.57 -7.63
CA ALA A 187 9.33 14.65 -7.76
C ALA A 187 9.28 15.67 -6.61
N GLY A 188 8.31 15.55 -5.70
CA GLY A 188 8.15 16.46 -4.58
C GLY A 188 7.60 17.84 -4.97
N GLU A 189 6.82 17.93 -6.05
CA GLU A 189 6.27 19.19 -6.56
C GLU A 189 4.90 19.53 -5.95
N LEU A 190 4.20 18.55 -5.37
CA LEU A 190 2.83 18.72 -4.84
C LEU A 190 2.85 18.88 -3.31
N PRO A 191 2.86 20.11 -2.75
CA PRO A 191 3.02 20.32 -1.31
C PRO A 191 1.93 19.61 -0.48
N PHE A 192 0.67 19.60 -0.94
CA PHE A 192 -0.45 18.91 -0.28
C PHE A 192 -1.18 18.15 -1.33
N PHE A 193 -1.35 16.86 -1.12
CA PHE A 193 -1.93 16.01 -2.14
C PHE A 193 -2.72 14.87 -1.49
N MET A 194 -3.71 14.36 -2.20
CA MET A 194 -4.45 13.18 -1.78
C MET A 194 -3.81 11.92 -2.37
N LEU A 195 -3.69 10.87 -1.57
CA LEU A 195 -3.29 9.55 -2.02
C LEU A 195 -4.21 8.48 -1.42
N GLY A 196 -4.28 7.33 -2.06
CA GLY A 196 -4.94 6.13 -1.54
C GLY A 196 -3.96 4.99 -1.43
N TRP A 197 -4.25 4.03 -0.56
CA TRP A 197 -3.43 2.84 -0.40
C TRP A 197 -4.29 1.59 -0.25
N PHE A 198 -3.83 0.52 -0.91
CA PHE A 198 -4.35 -0.82 -0.77
C PHE A 198 -3.21 -1.72 -0.27
N PRO A 199 -3.52 -2.72 0.57
CA PRO A 199 -2.49 -3.57 1.13
C PRO A 199 -1.91 -4.51 0.06
N ASP A 200 -0.60 -4.47 -0.10
CA ASP A 200 0.17 -5.48 -0.79
C ASP A 200 0.10 -6.82 -0.07
N PHE A 201 0.26 -6.81 1.26
CA PHE A 201 0.21 -7.98 2.15
C PHE A 201 -0.46 -7.64 3.50
N VAL A 202 -0.82 -8.67 4.26
CA VAL A 202 -1.57 -8.51 5.51
C VAL A 202 -0.61 -8.35 6.69
N ASP A 203 -0.05 -7.16 6.84
CA ASP A 203 0.71 -6.75 8.03
C ASP A 203 0.69 -5.22 8.19
N PRO A 204 0.71 -4.67 9.41
CA PRO A 204 0.77 -3.22 9.61
C PRO A 204 1.98 -2.52 9.00
N ASP A 205 3.12 -3.22 8.82
CA ASP A 205 4.30 -2.66 8.14
C ASP A 205 3.94 -2.05 6.77
N ASN A 206 3.11 -2.75 6.01
CA ASN A 206 2.70 -2.35 4.67
C ASN A 206 1.86 -1.05 4.64
N TRP A 207 1.22 -0.70 5.75
CA TRP A 207 0.43 0.53 5.87
C TRP A 207 1.21 1.71 6.43
N LEU A 208 2.36 1.45 7.06
CA LEU A 208 3.10 2.44 7.83
C LEU A 208 4.44 2.78 7.19
N THR A 209 5.25 1.76 6.89
CA THR A 209 6.62 1.92 6.41
C THR A 209 6.72 2.65 5.08
N PRO A 210 5.84 2.42 4.08
CA PRO A 210 5.87 3.17 2.81
C PRO A 210 5.69 4.69 2.97
N PHE A 211 5.10 5.14 4.08
CA PHE A 211 4.78 6.56 4.30
C PHE A 211 5.59 7.21 5.42
N ALA A 212 6.05 6.42 6.39
CA ALA A 212 6.66 6.92 7.61
C ALA A 212 8.11 6.44 7.84
N SER A 213 8.68 5.65 6.94
CA SER A 213 10.12 5.35 6.97
C SER A 213 10.93 6.35 6.15
N CYS A 214 12.14 6.69 6.60
CA CYS A 214 13.06 7.55 5.85
C CYS A 214 13.42 6.97 4.47
N LEU A 215 13.43 5.63 4.35
CA LEU A 215 13.79 4.94 3.11
C LEU A 215 12.67 4.99 2.05
N GLN A 216 11.42 4.69 2.44
CA GLN A 216 10.32 4.47 1.49
C GLN A 216 9.35 5.65 1.37
N SER A 217 9.28 6.53 2.38
CA SER A 217 8.43 7.74 2.35
C SER A 217 8.67 8.64 1.12
N PRO A 218 9.91 8.81 0.60
CA PRO A 218 10.15 9.57 -0.63
C PRO A 218 9.48 8.98 -1.87
N ASP A 219 9.40 7.65 -1.99
CA ASP A 219 8.79 6.97 -3.16
C ASP A 219 7.29 7.27 -3.28
N ASN A 220 6.65 7.64 -2.16
CA ASN A 220 5.25 8.05 -2.10
C ASN A 220 5.07 9.57 -2.03
N GLY A 221 6.13 10.35 -2.29
CA GLY A 221 6.09 11.81 -2.20
C GLY A 221 5.80 12.35 -0.80
N VAL A 222 5.84 11.54 0.25
CA VAL A 222 5.58 12.04 1.62
C VAL A 222 6.82 12.72 2.18
N ASN A 223 8.00 12.20 1.86
CA ASN A 223 9.30 12.77 2.26
C ASN A 223 9.43 12.99 3.78
N TYR A 224 8.76 12.15 4.57
CA TYR A 224 8.88 12.12 6.03
C TYR A 224 10.11 11.29 6.42
N CYS A 225 10.87 11.79 7.39
CA CYS A 225 11.97 11.04 7.99
C CYS A 225 12.12 11.40 9.46
N ASN A 226 11.99 10.40 10.33
CA ASN A 226 12.26 10.51 11.76
C ASN A 226 12.99 9.23 12.22
N PRO A 227 14.23 9.34 12.75
CA PRO A 227 15.00 8.18 13.19
C PRO A 227 14.33 7.34 14.30
N GLU A 228 13.49 7.96 15.14
CA GLU A 228 12.72 7.23 16.15
C GLU A 228 11.60 6.39 15.51
N MET A 229 10.91 6.96 14.51
CA MET A 229 9.91 6.23 13.73
C MET A 229 10.55 5.06 12.98
N ASP A 230 11.67 5.28 12.29
CA ASP A 230 12.42 4.22 11.59
C ASP A 230 12.80 3.09 12.54
N LYS A 231 13.32 3.44 13.73
CA LYS A 231 13.68 2.44 14.73
C LYS A 231 12.47 1.64 15.19
N LEU A 232 11.35 2.30 15.49
CA LEU A 232 10.13 1.62 15.93
C LEU A 232 9.56 0.71 14.84
N LEU A 233 9.54 1.16 13.58
CA LEU A 233 9.09 0.36 12.44
C LEU A 233 9.97 -0.87 12.27
N LEU A 234 11.30 -0.72 12.30
CA LEU A 234 12.23 -1.84 12.20
C LEU A 234 12.08 -2.82 13.37
N ASP A 235 12.06 -2.32 14.62
CA ASP A 235 11.87 -3.18 15.79
C ASP A 235 10.54 -3.96 15.69
N ALA A 236 9.44 -3.33 15.24
CA ALA A 236 8.13 -3.96 15.08
C ALA A 236 8.11 -5.00 13.95
N ALA A 237 8.84 -4.73 12.87
CA ALA A 237 9.03 -5.63 11.74
C ALA A 237 9.86 -6.85 12.13
N SER A 238 10.88 -6.70 12.98
CA SER A 238 11.80 -7.76 13.38
C SER A 238 11.35 -8.59 14.57
N ALA A 239 10.44 -8.07 15.40
CA ALA A 239 9.93 -8.79 16.57
C ALA A 239 9.11 -10.03 16.18
N ALA A 240 9.41 -11.17 16.79
CA ALA A 240 8.69 -12.42 16.58
C ALA A 240 7.53 -12.64 17.56
N ASP A 241 7.57 -12.00 18.75
CA ASP A 241 6.52 -12.10 19.76
C ASP A 241 5.34 -11.16 19.41
N PRO A 242 4.11 -11.69 19.20
CA PRO A 242 2.94 -10.86 18.95
C PRO A 242 2.70 -9.77 20.01
N ALA A 243 2.98 -10.03 21.28
CA ALA A 243 2.78 -9.05 22.34
C ALA A 243 3.78 -7.87 22.26
N GLU A 244 5.02 -8.16 21.87
CA GLU A 244 6.04 -7.15 21.60
C GLU A 244 5.66 -6.30 20.38
N ARG A 245 5.24 -6.95 19.28
CA ARG A 245 4.75 -6.25 18.07
C ARG A 245 3.57 -5.33 18.40
N GLU A 246 2.59 -5.80 19.16
CA GLU A 246 1.44 -4.98 19.58
C GLU A 246 1.87 -3.72 20.34
N ALA A 247 2.81 -3.87 21.28
CA ALA A 247 3.33 -2.74 22.06
C ALA A 247 4.12 -1.74 21.19
N LEU A 248 4.86 -2.23 20.19
CA LEU A 248 5.60 -1.39 19.25
C LEU A 248 4.66 -0.65 18.29
N TYR A 249 3.67 -1.33 17.70
CA TYR A 249 2.67 -0.69 16.83
C TYR A 249 1.81 0.35 17.57
N LYS A 250 1.57 0.16 18.86
CA LYS A 250 0.93 1.20 19.68
C LYS A 250 1.82 2.44 19.83
N GLN A 251 3.13 2.27 20.04
CA GLN A 251 4.08 3.39 20.10
C GLN A 251 4.18 4.10 18.76
N ILE A 252 4.25 3.33 17.65
CA ILE A 252 4.22 3.87 16.29
C ILE A 252 2.96 4.69 16.08
N GLY A 253 1.78 4.17 16.44
CA GLY A 253 0.51 4.89 16.29
C GLY A 253 0.51 6.25 17.01
N VAL A 254 0.97 6.29 18.27
CA VAL A 254 1.10 7.54 19.04
C VAL A 254 2.01 8.53 18.31
N LEU A 255 3.22 8.11 17.94
CA LEU A 255 4.16 8.98 17.24
C LEU A 255 3.61 9.42 15.87
N TYR A 256 2.89 8.56 15.17
CA TYR A 256 2.28 8.85 13.87
C TYR A 256 1.23 9.95 13.98
N ALA A 257 0.37 9.92 15.01
CA ALA A 257 -0.61 10.98 15.23
C ALA A 257 0.02 12.29 15.75
N GLU A 258 1.18 12.23 16.40
CA GLU A 258 1.95 13.41 16.76
C GLU A 258 2.65 14.07 15.56
N GLU A 259 3.29 13.26 14.73
CA GLU A 259 4.12 13.75 13.62
C GLU A 259 3.33 13.99 12.33
N VAL A 260 2.16 13.34 12.22
CA VAL A 260 1.24 13.36 11.08
C VAL A 260 1.99 13.22 9.74
N PRO A 261 2.72 12.11 9.48
CA PRO A 261 3.32 11.87 8.15
C PRO A 261 2.26 11.92 7.06
N THR A 262 1.11 11.29 7.33
CA THR A 262 -0.09 11.36 6.50
C THR A 262 -1.31 11.51 7.42
N LEU A 263 -2.41 11.99 6.86
CA LEU A 263 -3.67 12.15 7.57
C LEU A 263 -4.72 11.17 6.98
N PRO A 264 -5.03 10.05 7.66
CA PRO A 264 -6.08 9.13 7.21
C PRO A 264 -7.43 9.85 7.19
N LEU A 265 -8.23 9.67 6.15
CA LEU A 265 -9.53 10.35 6.01
C LEU A 265 -10.68 9.37 6.18
N PHE A 266 -10.74 8.36 5.31
CA PHE A 266 -11.79 7.37 5.31
C PHE A 266 -11.34 6.06 4.68
N TRP A 267 -12.13 5.04 5.00
CA TRP A 267 -12.10 3.68 4.55
C TRP A 267 -13.20 3.46 3.52
N GLU A 268 -12.84 3.13 2.29
CA GLU A 268 -13.77 2.78 1.21
C GLU A 268 -13.96 1.27 1.13
N PRO A 269 -15.17 0.73 1.37
CA PRO A 269 -15.40 -0.70 1.30
C PRO A 269 -15.53 -1.21 -0.14
N GLU A 270 -15.07 -2.43 -0.37
CA GLU A 270 -15.33 -3.13 -1.62
C GLU A 270 -16.77 -3.68 -1.71
N PHE A 271 -17.43 -3.43 -2.83
CA PHE A 271 -18.80 -3.89 -3.06
C PHE A 271 -18.87 -4.93 -4.19
N ILE A 272 -19.26 -6.15 -3.83
CA ILE A 272 -19.58 -7.20 -4.82
C ILE A 272 -21.10 -7.32 -4.96
N THR A 273 -21.57 -7.18 -6.20
CA THR A 273 -22.96 -7.46 -6.56
C THR A 273 -23.05 -8.75 -7.36
N SER A 274 -23.91 -9.67 -6.93
CA SER A 274 -24.08 -10.95 -7.60
C SER A 274 -25.54 -11.26 -7.94
N ARG A 275 -25.74 -12.10 -8.97
CA ARG A 275 -27.06 -12.65 -9.26
C ARG A 275 -27.45 -13.66 -8.19
N LYS A 276 -28.76 -13.79 -7.94
CA LYS A 276 -29.28 -14.82 -7.05
C LYS A 276 -28.78 -16.20 -7.49
N GLY A 277 -28.30 -16.98 -6.53
CA GLY A 277 -27.83 -18.33 -6.74
C GLY A 277 -26.32 -18.46 -6.96
N VAL A 278 -25.56 -17.36 -6.98
CA VAL A 278 -24.11 -17.36 -6.80
C VAL A 278 -23.80 -17.40 -5.30
N GLU A 279 -22.94 -18.33 -4.90
CA GLU A 279 -22.45 -18.49 -3.53
C GLU A 279 -20.92 -18.53 -3.48
N GLY A 280 -20.34 -18.58 -2.28
CA GLY A 280 -18.89 -18.62 -2.10
C GLY A 280 -18.19 -17.26 -2.25
N ILE A 281 -18.94 -16.16 -2.26
CA ILE A 281 -18.38 -14.80 -2.37
C ILE A 281 -17.55 -14.48 -1.13
N LYS A 282 -16.25 -14.28 -1.32
CA LYS A 282 -15.26 -14.02 -0.28
C LYS A 282 -14.29 -12.94 -0.75
N ILE A 283 -14.12 -11.91 0.07
CA ILE A 283 -13.11 -10.88 -0.11
C ILE A 283 -12.06 -11.11 0.97
N GLY A 284 -10.83 -11.38 0.56
CA GLY A 284 -9.67 -11.57 1.41
C GLY A 284 -9.18 -10.26 2.01
N ALA A 285 -8.44 -10.35 3.12
CA ALA A 285 -7.96 -9.17 3.84
C ALA A 285 -7.01 -8.29 3.00
N ALA A 286 -6.26 -8.88 2.06
CA ALA A 286 -5.42 -8.17 1.09
C ALA A 286 -6.19 -7.63 -0.14
N PHE A 287 -7.46 -7.26 0.06
CA PHE A 287 -8.35 -6.69 -0.97
C PHE A 287 -8.45 -7.58 -2.23
N GLU A 288 -8.65 -8.88 -2.01
CA GLU A 288 -8.67 -9.91 -3.07
C GLU A 288 -10.05 -10.56 -3.13
N PHE A 289 -10.75 -10.44 -4.25
CA PHE A 289 -11.98 -11.19 -4.44
C PHE A 289 -11.67 -12.60 -4.96
N ASN A 290 -11.93 -13.58 -4.11
CA ASN A 290 -11.50 -14.96 -4.32
C ASN A 290 -12.45 -15.70 -5.27
N TYR A 291 -11.94 -16.14 -6.42
CA TYR A 291 -12.72 -16.83 -7.46
C TYR A 291 -12.91 -18.32 -7.19
N ALA A 292 -11.88 -18.99 -6.64
CA ALA A 292 -11.91 -20.43 -6.35
C ALA A 292 -13.12 -20.91 -5.52
N PRO A 293 -13.57 -20.21 -4.46
CA PRO A 293 -14.73 -20.64 -3.69
C PRO A 293 -16.08 -20.40 -4.39
N LEU A 294 -16.12 -19.64 -5.49
CA LEU A 294 -17.37 -19.30 -6.16
C LEU A 294 -18.03 -20.53 -6.76
N ASN A 295 -19.35 -20.65 -6.57
CA ASN A 295 -20.14 -21.69 -7.20
C ASN A 295 -21.60 -21.27 -7.40
N PHE A 296 -22.33 -22.09 -8.14
CA PHE A 296 -23.78 -21.97 -8.29
C PHE A 296 -24.53 -22.93 -7.38
N THR A 297 -25.54 -22.40 -6.69
CA THR A 297 -26.57 -23.21 -6.03
C THR A 297 -27.26 -24.17 -7.00
N ALA A 298 -27.85 -25.24 -6.46
CA ALA A 298 -28.48 -26.30 -7.24
C ALA A 298 -29.63 -25.82 -8.15
N ASP A 299 -30.35 -24.76 -7.76
CA ASP A 299 -31.47 -24.17 -8.51
C ASP A 299 -31.09 -22.95 -9.35
N ALA A 300 -29.82 -22.52 -9.32
CA ALA A 300 -29.36 -21.40 -10.14
C ALA A 300 -29.47 -21.70 -11.64
N VAL A 301 -29.83 -20.67 -12.40
CA VAL A 301 -29.80 -20.66 -13.86
C VAL A 301 -28.76 -19.62 -14.30
N PRO A 302 -27.51 -20.04 -14.56
CA PRO A 302 -26.42 -19.15 -14.94
C PRO A 302 -26.69 -18.44 -16.28
N ALA A 303 -26.18 -17.21 -16.40
CA ALA A 303 -26.24 -16.47 -17.66
C ALA A 303 -25.48 -17.14 -18.81
N SER A 304 -24.40 -17.84 -18.46
CA SER A 304 -23.58 -18.66 -19.37
C SER A 304 -24.31 -19.90 -19.91
N GLY A 305 -25.46 -20.26 -19.33
CA GLY A 305 -26.16 -21.51 -19.65
C GLY A 305 -25.52 -22.78 -19.05
N ASN A 306 -24.36 -22.66 -18.40
CA ASN A 306 -23.67 -23.76 -17.71
C ASN A 306 -23.21 -23.34 -16.30
N LYS A 307 -23.30 -24.24 -15.32
CA LYS A 307 -22.83 -24.03 -13.95
C LYS A 307 -21.32 -24.12 -13.79
N ASP A 308 -20.61 -24.66 -14.77
CA ASP A 308 -19.13 -24.67 -14.77
C ASP A 308 -18.52 -23.33 -15.22
N THR A 309 -19.34 -22.30 -15.49
CA THR A 309 -18.87 -21.02 -16.00
C THR A 309 -19.54 -19.87 -15.27
N ILE A 310 -18.76 -19.17 -14.45
CA ILE A 310 -19.16 -17.92 -13.80
C ILE A 310 -18.65 -16.75 -14.65
N ILE A 311 -19.53 -15.77 -14.87
CA ILE A 311 -19.17 -14.53 -15.56
C ILE A 311 -18.96 -13.46 -14.50
N ILE A 312 -17.74 -12.94 -14.43
CA ILE A 312 -17.37 -11.81 -13.58
C ILE A 312 -17.27 -10.57 -14.47
N GLY A 313 -17.92 -9.48 -14.05
CA GLY A 313 -17.84 -8.20 -14.74
C GLY A 313 -17.19 -7.18 -13.82
N THR A 314 -16.36 -6.31 -14.39
CA THR A 314 -15.73 -5.19 -13.70
C THR A 314 -15.93 -3.90 -14.50
N THR A 315 -15.81 -2.76 -13.83
CA THR A 315 -15.66 -1.43 -14.45
C THR A 315 -14.20 -1.04 -14.63
N ASP A 316 -13.27 -1.80 -14.05
CA ASP A 316 -11.83 -1.52 -14.09
C ASP A 316 -11.20 -1.97 -15.41
N GLU A 317 -10.04 -1.40 -15.70
CA GLU A 317 -9.22 -1.75 -16.86
C GLU A 317 -8.02 -2.60 -16.43
N VAL A 318 -7.69 -3.61 -17.24
CA VAL A 318 -6.47 -4.42 -17.08
C VAL A 318 -5.35 -3.75 -17.87
N ASN A 319 -4.30 -3.31 -17.18
CA ASN A 319 -3.16 -2.64 -17.80
C ASN A 319 -2.08 -3.64 -18.18
N SER A 320 -1.75 -4.56 -17.26
CA SER A 320 -0.70 -5.55 -17.44
C SER A 320 -1.06 -6.87 -16.73
N LEU A 321 -0.64 -7.99 -17.31
CA LEU A 321 -0.68 -9.30 -16.65
C LEU A 321 0.74 -9.84 -16.44
N ASP A 322 1.76 -9.01 -16.66
CA ASP A 322 3.12 -9.36 -16.29
C ASP A 322 3.29 -9.10 -14.79
N PRO A 323 3.55 -10.12 -13.96
CA PRO A 323 3.66 -9.94 -12.53
C PRO A 323 4.75 -8.95 -12.12
N GLN A 324 5.78 -8.69 -12.96
CA GLN A 324 6.83 -7.71 -12.67
C GLN A 324 6.35 -6.25 -12.78
N ASP A 325 5.31 -6.00 -13.58
CA ASP A 325 4.86 -4.66 -13.98
C ASP A 325 3.46 -4.34 -13.48
N ALA A 326 2.59 -5.35 -13.44
CA ALA A 326 1.24 -5.24 -12.91
C ALA A 326 1.26 -4.79 -11.44
N TYR A 327 0.84 -3.56 -11.15
CA TYR A 327 0.67 -3.04 -9.79
C TYR A 327 -0.70 -2.40 -9.54
N ALA A 328 -1.56 -2.32 -10.57
CA ALA A 328 -2.92 -1.88 -10.38
C ALA A 328 -3.76 -2.95 -9.67
N THR A 329 -4.69 -2.52 -8.81
CA THR A 329 -5.58 -3.41 -8.03
C THR A 329 -6.26 -4.47 -8.90
N HIS A 330 -6.75 -4.10 -10.08
CA HIS A 330 -7.46 -5.04 -10.95
C HIS A 330 -6.52 -6.00 -11.70
N ASP A 331 -5.30 -5.58 -12.04
CA ASP A 331 -4.29 -6.48 -12.58
C ASP A 331 -3.96 -7.57 -11.54
N TRP A 332 -3.75 -7.14 -10.30
CA TRP A 332 -3.48 -8.02 -9.16
C TRP A 332 -4.64 -8.94 -8.84
N GLU A 333 -5.88 -8.50 -8.94
CA GLU A 333 -7.06 -9.35 -8.78
C GLU A 333 -7.02 -10.55 -9.72
N ILE A 334 -6.67 -10.35 -11.00
CA ILE A 334 -6.54 -11.45 -11.96
C ILE A 334 -5.34 -12.33 -11.61
N ILE A 335 -4.19 -11.71 -11.32
CA ILE A 335 -2.95 -12.45 -11.06
C ILE A 335 -3.05 -13.28 -9.78
N LYS A 336 -3.63 -12.75 -8.70
CA LYS A 336 -3.85 -13.48 -7.43
C LYS A 336 -4.74 -14.71 -7.61
N ASN A 337 -5.76 -14.60 -8.47
CA ASN A 337 -6.70 -15.69 -8.74
C ASN A 337 -6.20 -16.73 -9.76
N THR A 338 -5.21 -16.41 -10.58
CA THR A 338 -4.72 -17.30 -11.66
C THR A 338 -3.28 -17.79 -11.47
N GLY A 339 -2.49 -17.05 -10.68
CA GLY A 339 -1.12 -17.40 -10.33
C GLY A 339 -1.04 -18.32 -9.10
N LEU A 340 0.15 -18.87 -8.89
CA LEU A 340 0.41 -19.87 -7.87
C LEU A 340 1.48 -19.38 -6.86
N PRO A 341 1.11 -18.66 -5.80
CA PRO A 341 2.05 -18.20 -4.79
C PRO A 341 2.53 -19.35 -3.87
N LEU A 342 3.64 -19.13 -3.14
CA LEU A 342 4.16 -20.12 -2.18
C LEU A 342 3.20 -20.35 -1.02
N LEU A 343 2.71 -19.26 -0.44
CA LEU A 343 1.65 -19.24 0.56
C LEU A 343 0.39 -18.62 -0.03
N ALA A 344 -0.73 -18.72 0.67
CA ALA A 344 -1.97 -18.04 0.30
C ALA A 344 -2.73 -17.69 1.58
N TYR A 345 -3.69 -16.78 1.49
CA TYR A 345 -4.64 -16.55 2.58
C TYR A 345 -5.82 -17.52 2.43
N GLU A 346 -6.30 -18.07 3.55
CA GLU A 346 -7.58 -18.77 3.54
C GLU A 346 -8.70 -17.77 3.13
N PRO A 347 -9.54 -18.08 2.12
CA PRO A 347 -10.46 -17.12 1.53
C PRO A 347 -11.35 -16.40 2.55
N GLY A 348 -11.24 -15.08 2.58
CA GLY A 348 -11.99 -14.21 3.49
C GLY A 348 -11.42 -14.11 4.91
N THR A 349 -10.16 -14.50 5.11
CA THR A 349 -9.46 -14.40 6.41
C THR A 349 -8.07 -13.77 6.23
N THR A 350 -7.37 -13.56 7.34
CA THR A 350 -5.95 -13.18 7.39
C THR A 350 -5.02 -14.37 7.63
N ASN A 351 -5.56 -15.60 7.66
CA ASN A 351 -4.79 -16.79 8.00
C ASN A 351 -3.97 -17.27 6.81
N LEU A 352 -2.66 -17.40 7.00
CA LEU A 352 -1.77 -17.97 5.98
C LEU A 352 -1.86 -19.50 5.95
N VAL A 353 -1.92 -20.05 4.74
CA VAL A 353 -1.90 -21.48 4.43
C VAL A 353 -0.92 -21.75 3.29
N GLY A 354 -0.56 -23.03 3.08
CA GLY A 354 0.30 -23.42 1.97
C GLY A 354 -0.40 -23.26 0.61
N GLY A 355 0.11 -22.36 -0.24
CA GLY A 355 -0.30 -22.18 -1.63
C GLY A 355 0.24 -23.33 -2.48
N THR A 356 1.39 -23.16 -3.10
CA THR A 356 2.15 -24.30 -3.68
C THR A 356 3.07 -24.98 -2.67
N ALA A 357 3.45 -24.29 -1.60
CA ALA A 357 4.19 -24.90 -0.51
C ALA A 357 3.30 -25.89 0.27
N VAL A 358 3.89 -26.96 0.81
CA VAL A 358 3.19 -27.95 1.65
C VAL A 358 2.62 -27.35 2.94
N GLY A 359 3.15 -26.20 3.37
CA GLY A 359 2.75 -25.47 4.57
C GLY A 359 3.65 -24.26 4.79
N MET A 360 3.69 -23.79 6.03
CA MET A 360 4.58 -22.70 6.45
C MET A 360 6.07 -23.08 6.28
N PRO A 361 6.95 -22.09 6.01
CA PRO A 361 8.37 -22.33 5.86
C PRO A 361 9.03 -22.75 7.18
N THR A 362 10.17 -23.43 7.07
CA THR A 362 11.12 -23.52 8.18
C THR A 362 11.92 -22.22 8.23
N VAL A 363 12.00 -21.59 9.41
CA VAL A 363 12.73 -20.34 9.63
C VAL A 363 14.01 -20.63 10.41
N SER A 364 15.12 -20.02 10.02
CA SER A 364 16.39 -20.09 10.76
C SER A 364 16.31 -19.35 12.11
N ASP A 365 17.17 -19.71 13.06
CA ASP A 365 17.20 -19.12 14.40
C ASP A 365 17.44 -17.59 14.40
N ASP A 366 18.14 -17.09 13.38
CA ASP A 366 18.41 -15.65 13.18
C ASP A 366 17.28 -14.91 12.45
N GLY A 367 16.23 -15.61 12.02
CA GLY A 367 15.10 -15.00 11.30
C GLY A 367 15.42 -14.57 9.88
N LEU A 368 16.59 -14.91 9.31
CA LEU A 368 17.02 -14.44 8.00
C LEU A 368 16.70 -15.40 6.84
N THR A 369 16.52 -16.69 7.11
CA THR A 369 16.36 -17.72 6.08
C THR A 369 15.01 -18.43 6.22
N TYR A 370 14.23 -18.42 5.14
CA TYR A 370 12.92 -19.06 5.04
C TYR A 370 12.97 -20.16 3.98
N THR A 371 12.74 -21.41 4.40
CA THR A 371 12.79 -22.58 3.51
C THR A 371 11.38 -23.13 3.29
N PHE A 372 10.92 -23.04 2.04
CA PHE A 372 9.65 -23.57 1.57
C PHE A 372 9.85 -24.89 0.82
N THR A 373 8.96 -25.86 1.05
CA THR A 373 8.92 -27.12 0.30
C THR A 373 7.66 -27.17 -0.54
N LEU A 374 7.80 -27.36 -1.85
CA LEU A 374 6.69 -27.43 -2.81
C LEU A 374 5.92 -28.75 -2.72
N LYS A 375 4.62 -28.68 -3.00
CA LYS A 375 3.73 -29.84 -3.20
C LYS A 375 4.15 -30.65 -4.42
N ASP A 376 3.80 -31.93 -4.42
CA ASP A 376 4.04 -32.82 -5.55
C ASP A 376 3.09 -32.56 -6.72
N GLY A 377 3.59 -32.75 -7.95
CA GLY A 377 2.76 -32.80 -9.15
C GLY A 377 2.21 -31.44 -9.61
N LEU A 378 2.78 -30.33 -9.13
CA LEU A 378 2.41 -28.98 -9.56
C LEU A 378 2.69 -28.79 -11.05
N LYS A 379 1.72 -28.22 -11.77
CA LYS A 379 1.78 -27.98 -13.20
C LYS A 379 1.07 -26.70 -13.58
N PHE A 380 1.60 -26.04 -14.59
CA PHE A 380 0.89 -25.02 -15.34
C PHE A 380 -0.32 -25.61 -16.08
N ALA A 381 -1.23 -24.75 -16.54
CA ALA A 381 -2.42 -25.16 -17.29
C ALA A 381 -2.09 -25.91 -18.59
N ASP A 382 -0.92 -25.67 -19.20
CA ASP A 382 -0.43 -26.36 -20.38
C ASP A 382 0.19 -27.75 -20.07
N GLY A 383 0.30 -28.10 -18.79
CA GLY A 383 0.88 -29.35 -18.30
C GLY A 383 2.38 -29.30 -18.00
N THR A 384 3.05 -28.17 -18.25
CA THR A 384 4.46 -27.95 -17.89
C THR A 384 4.62 -28.03 -16.37
N ALA A 385 5.66 -28.71 -15.89
CA ALA A 385 5.90 -28.86 -14.46
C ALA A 385 6.28 -27.52 -13.80
N ILE A 386 5.77 -27.28 -12.60
CA ILE A 386 6.20 -26.18 -11.74
C ILE A 386 7.23 -26.72 -10.76
N THR A 387 8.37 -26.04 -10.68
CA THR A 387 9.51 -26.36 -9.83
C THR A 387 9.96 -25.11 -9.08
N SER A 388 10.81 -25.28 -8.08
CA SER A 388 11.46 -24.18 -7.34
C SER A 388 12.19 -23.19 -8.26
N ALA A 389 12.71 -23.64 -9.39
CA ALA A 389 13.38 -22.78 -10.38
C ALA A 389 12.44 -21.73 -10.99
N ASN A 390 11.14 -22.02 -11.13
CA ASN A 390 10.15 -21.05 -11.61
C ASN A 390 10.06 -19.86 -10.65
N TYR A 391 10.00 -20.13 -9.34
CA TYR A 391 10.00 -19.09 -8.31
C TYR A 391 11.31 -18.28 -8.35
N VAL A 392 12.47 -18.93 -8.34
CA VAL A 392 13.77 -18.24 -8.41
C VAL A 392 13.83 -17.32 -9.64
N SER A 393 13.39 -17.81 -10.81
CA SER A 393 13.36 -17.00 -12.03
C SER A 393 12.48 -15.77 -11.88
N LEU A 394 11.32 -15.91 -11.25
CA LEU A 394 10.37 -14.81 -11.07
C LEU A 394 10.84 -13.80 -10.01
N TRP A 395 11.36 -14.26 -8.87
CA TRP A 395 12.01 -13.40 -7.87
C TRP A 395 13.16 -12.59 -8.49
N LYS A 396 13.96 -13.19 -9.37
CA LYS A 396 15.00 -12.47 -10.13
C LYS A 396 14.43 -11.45 -11.11
N ARG A 397 13.26 -11.70 -11.71
CA ARG A 397 12.58 -10.69 -12.53
C ARG A 397 12.12 -9.49 -11.70
N PHE A 398 11.60 -9.73 -10.49
CA PHE A 398 11.28 -8.64 -9.55
C PHE A 398 12.50 -7.84 -9.08
N SER A 399 13.69 -8.43 -9.13
CA SER A 399 14.95 -7.72 -8.87
C SER A 399 15.39 -6.79 -10.01
N LEU A 400 14.65 -6.75 -11.12
CA LEU A 400 14.84 -5.80 -12.22
C LEU A 400 13.92 -4.59 -12.02
N GLU A 401 14.17 -3.49 -12.74
CA GLU A 401 13.29 -2.31 -12.74
C GLU A 401 11.82 -2.72 -13.04
N GLY A 402 10.86 -2.12 -12.33
CA GLY A 402 9.43 -2.41 -12.44
C GLY A 402 8.64 -1.89 -11.23
N GLN A 403 7.32 -1.67 -11.39
CA GLN A 403 6.48 -1.04 -10.36
C GLN A 403 6.41 -1.86 -9.06
N VAL A 404 6.52 -3.19 -9.16
CA VAL A 404 6.42 -4.13 -8.03
C VAL A 404 7.78 -4.41 -7.36
N SER A 405 8.87 -3.93 -7.96
CA SER A 405 10.24 -4.29 -7.54
C SER A 405 10.55 -3.94 -6.08
N GLY A 406 10.03 -2.81 -5.58
CA GLY A 406 10.22 -2.35 -4.20
C GLY A 406 9.69 -3.33 -3.14
N LEU A 407 8.57 -4.03 -3.42
CA LEU A 407 7.99 -5.01 -2.49
C LEU A 407 8.92 -6.18 -2.17
N ILE A 408 9.87 -6.43 -3.06
CA ILE A 408 10.78 -7.57 -2.97
C ILE A 408 12.18 -7.09 -2.61
N GLN A 409 12.70 -6.11 -3.36
CA GLN A 409 14.06 -5.62 -3.19
C GLN A 409 14.28 -4.96 -1.84
N ASN A 410 13.26 -4.39 -1.21
CA ASN A 410 13.43 -3.75 0.10
C ASN A 410 13.69 -4.78 1.22
N TYR A 411 13.23 -6.03 1.07
CA TYR A 411 13.23 -7.03 2.14
C TYR A 411 14.10 -8.26 1.84
N VAL A 412 14.21 -8.67 0.58
CA VAL A 412 14.85 -9.93 0.17
C VAL A 412 16.25 -9.69 -0.37
N SER A 413 17.22 -10.48 0.11
CA SER A 413 18.62 -10.43 -0.30
C SER A 413 18.94 -11.45 -1.40
N ASP A 414 18.42 -12.68 -1.30
CA ASP A 414 18.63 -13.73 -2.30
C ASP A 414 17.50 -14.76 -2.29
N VAL A 415 17.30 -15.44 -3.42
CA VAL A 415 16.38 -16.57 -3.54
C VAL A 415 17.04 -17.70 -4.33
N THR A 416 17.10 -18.88 -3.72
CA THR A 416 17.76 -20.07 -4.30
C THR A 416 16.86 -21.29 -4.33
N ALA A 417 17.24 -22.24 -5.18
CA ALA A 417 16.57 -23.52 -5.35
C ALA A 417 17.61 -24.65 -5.24
N PRO A 418 17.89 -25.17 -4.03
CA PRO A 418 18.89 -26.24 -3.86
C PRO A 418 18.48 -27.57 -4.53
N ASP A 419 17.18 -27.76 -4.77
CA ASP A 419 16.61 -28.87 -5.52
C ASP A 419 15.28 -28.42 -6.19
N GLU A 420 14.63 -29.30 -6.96
CA GLU A 420 13.41 -28.98 -7.73
C GLU A 420 12.17 -28.60 -6.89
N LYS A 421 12.18 -28.85 -5.57
CA LYS A 421 11.04 -28.65 -4.67
C LYS A 421 11.33 -27.70 -3.51
N THR A 422 12.57 -27.28 -3.33
CA THR A 422 12.94 -26.40 -2.22
C THR A 422 13.16 -24.99 -2.74
N VAL A 423 12.46 -24.02 -2.18
CA VAL A 423 12.72 -22.58 -2.40
C VAL A 423 13.25 -22.01 -1.09
N VAL A 424 14.43 -21.41 -1.13
CA VAL A 424 15.06 -20.76 0.02
C VAL A 424 15.10 -19.25 -0.24
N VAL A 425 14.45 -18.49 0.64
CA VAL A 425 14.46 -17.03 0.62
C VAL A 425 15.35 -16.54 1.75
N THR A 426 16.33 -15.71 1.42
CA THR A 426 17.21 -15.03 2.38
C THR A 426 16.80 -13.56 2.44
N LEU A 427 16.62 -13.03 3.64
CA LEU A 427 16.22 -11.65 3.87
C LEU A 427 17.43 -10.73 4.08
N LYS A 428 17.20 -9.42 4.00
CA LYS A 428 18.19 -8.39 4.34
C LYS A 428 18.29 -8.13 5.84
N ASP A 429 17.18 -8.34 6.54
CA ASP A 429 17.06 -8.26 7.99
C ASP A 429 15.99 -9.28 8.46
N SER A 430 15.83 -9.46 9.76
CA SER A 430 14.74 -10.25 10.31
C SER A 430 13.43 -9.51 10.09
N PHE A 431 12.54 -10.06 9.27
CA PHE A 431 11.18 -9.56 9.06
C PHE A 431 10.18 -10.65 9.45
N GLY A 432 9.56 -10.53 10.63
CA GLY A 432 8.61 -11.50 11.16
C GLY A 432 7.36 -11.67 10.27
N PHE A 433 7.06 -10.68 9.43
CA PHE A 433 5.98 -10.73 8.45
C PHE A 433 6.37 -11.38 7.12
N SER A 434 7.61 -11.84 6.93
CA SER A 434 8.07 -12.41 5.65
C SER A 434 7.15 -13.50 5.05
N PRO A 435 6.49 -14.38 5.83
CA PRO A 435 5.48 -15.29 5.27
C PRO A 435 4.31 -14.58 4.58
N ALA A 436 3.92 -13.39 5.05
CA ALA A 436 2.87 -12.58 4.42
C ALA A 436 3.32 -12.03 3.06
N LEU A 437 4.62 -11.78 2.84
CA LEU A 437 5.17 -11.39 1.53
C LEU A 437 5.04 -12.51 0.50
N ALA A 438 5.11 -13.78 0.93
CA ALA A 438 5.10 -14.95 0.04
C ALA A 438 3.70 -15.39 -0.41
N ALA A 439 2.64 -14.70 0.03
CA ALA A 439 1.25 -14.98 -0.29
C ALA A 439 0.68 -14.17 -1.48
N PRO A 440 0.91 -12.85 -1.56
CA PRO A 440 0.43 -12.01 -2.66
C PRO A 440 1.49 -11.79 -3.74
N ALA A 441 2.69 -12.35 -3.62
CA ALA A 441 3.72 -12.38 -4.66
C ALA A 441 4.87 -13.30 -4.19
N PRO A 442 5.76 -13.75 -5.07
CA PRO A 442 5.63 -13.74 -6.52
C PRO A 442 4.76 -14.89 -7.02
N PHE A 443 3.98 -14.62 -8.08
CA PHE A 443 3.04 -15.55 -8.69
C PHE A 443 3.66 -16.32 -9.86
N VAL A 444 3.90 -17.62 -9.72
CA VAL A 444 4.28 -18.46 -10.88
C VAL A 444 3.06 -18.92 -11.64
#